data_AF-A0A8V0Z950-F1
#
_entry.id   AF-A0A8V0Z950-F1
#
_cell.length_a   1.000
_cell.length_b   1.000
_cell.length_c   1.000
_cell.angle_alpha   90.00
_cell.angle_beta   90.00
_cell.angle_gamma   90.00
#
_symmetry.space_group_name_H-M   'P 1'
#
loop_
_entity.id
_entity.type
_entity.pdbx_description
1 polymer ?
#
loop_
_entity_poly.entity_id
_entity_poly.type
_entity_poly.pdbx_seq_one_letter_code
_entity_poly.pdbx_strand_id
1 'polypeptide(L)'
;MPDDPDLEVYKAPPSRTPVTESTSALPNPVTFIQTVFNYVIDAPVTFVREWIERQQAKNKSYYYHQKFRRVPDVSECLEGDYLCFYEAEAQWRRDRLVDQQIVEIVRERLGACKQREGPNQFQNCAKEAEQLAQVTKAYQERYGDLGVHGNARTCLMKQKHRMIEEMKAQENASQ
;
A
#
# COMPACT_ATOMS: atom_id res chain seq x y z
N MET A 1 20.51 -2.99 -2.96
CA MET A 1 19.47 -2.55 -1.99
C MET A 1 19.85 -3.16 -0.65
N PRO A 2 19.70 -2.47 0.49
CA PRO A 2 19.62 -3.21 1.75
C PRO A 2 18.55 -4.30 1.55
N ASP A 3 18.77 -5.50 2.06
CA ASP A 3 17.73 -6.52 2.10
C ASP A 3 16.63 -6.00 3.02
N ASP A 4 15.76 -5.14 2.48
CA ASP A 4 14.50 -4.82 3.12
C ASP A 4 13.86 -6.19 3.36
N PRO A 5 13.46 -6.51 4.60
CA PRO A 5 12.84 -7.79 4.88
C PRO A 5 11.74 -8.00 3.84
N ASP A 6 11.69 -9.17 3.20
CA ASP A 6 10.70 -9.50 2.17
C ASP A 6 9.30 -9.32 2.78
N LEU A 7 8.79 -8.10 2.74
CA LEU A 7 7.51 -7.74 3.30
C LEU A 7 6.50 -8.50 2.45
N GLU A 8 5.72 -9.39 3.05
CA GLU A 8 4.69 -10.15 2.33
C GLU A 8 3.74 -9.21 1.56
N VAL A 9 3.61 -7.98 2.04
CA VAL A 9 2.87 -6.88 1.43
C VAL A 9 3.44 -6.48 0.06
N TYR A 10 4.73 -6.65 -0.21
CA TYR A 10 5.38 -6.24 -1.47
C TYR A 10 6.06 -7.42 -2.18
N LYS A 11 5.51 -8.62 -2.04
CA LYS A 11 6.09 -9.83 -2.60
C LYS A 11 6.25 -9.75 -4.12
N ALA A 12 7.50 -9.70 -4.58
CA ALA A 12 7.84 -9.78 -5.99
C ALA A 12 8.02 -11.24 -6.45
N PRO A 13 7.69 -11.57 -7.71
CA PRO A 13 8.09 -12.86 -8.28
C PRO A 13 9.63 -12.92 -8.40
N PRO A 14 10.24 -14.12 -8.32
CA PRO A 14 11.68 -14.26 -8.44
C PRO A 14 12.15 -13.79 -9.83
N SER A 15 13.24 -13.02 -9.85
CA SER A 15 13.84 -12.55 -11.10
C SER A 15 14.37 -13.73 -11.91
N ARG A 16 14.00 -13.82 -13.19
CA ARG A 16 14.48 -14.82 -14.15
C ARG A 16 15.07 -14.10 -15.35
N THR A 17 16.37 -13.79 -15.28
CA THR A 17 17.10 -13.25 -16.43
C THR A 17 17.70 -14.41 -17.23
N PRO A 18 17.49 -14.47 -18.55
CA PRO A 18 18.15 -15.48 -19.37
C PRO A 18 19.66 -15.28 -19.35
N VAL A 19 20.41 -16.37 -19.49
CA VAL A 19 21.86 -16.30 -19.69
C VAL A 19 22.11 -15.55 -21.00
N THR A 20 23.01 -14.58 -20.98
CA THR A 20 23.36 -13.81 -22.17
C THR A 20 24.27 -14.67 -23.06
N GLU A 21 23.75 -15.18 -24.16
CA GLU A 21 24.53 -15.91 -25.17
C GLU A 21 25.00 -14.95 -26.27
N SER A 22 26.32 -14.87 -26.51
CA SER A 22 26.90 -14.04 -27.56
C SER A 22 26.84 -14.76 -28.91
N THR A 23 25.91 -14.38 -29.78
CA THR A 23 25.81 -14.93 -31.15
C THR A 23 26.93 -14.43 -32.08
N SER A 24 27.57 -13.30 -31.74
CA SER A 24 28.67 -12.70 -32.52
C SER A 24 29.99 -12.72 -31.75
N ALA A 25 31.11 -12.73 -32.50
CA ALA A 25 32.46 -12.68 -31.94
C ALA A 25 32.90 -11.27 -31.48
N LEU A 26 32.07 -10.25 -31.72
CA LEU A 26 32.35 -8.88 -31.29
C LEU A 26 31.91 -8.69 -29.83
N PRO A 27 32.73 -8.06 -28.97
CA PRO A 27 32.36 -7.83 -27.59
C PRO A 27 31.17 -6.86 -27.50
N ASN A 28 30.20 -7.17 -26.63
CA ASN A 28 29.05 -6.31 -26.41
C ASN A 28 29.47 -5.04 -25.65
N PRO A 29 29.26 -3.82 -26.20
CA PRO A 29 29.66 -2.58 -25.52
C PRO A 29 28.92 -2.36 -24.19
N VAL A 30 27.74 -2.96 -24.00
CA VAL A 30 26.96 -2.83 -22.76
C VAL A 30 27.69 -3.44 -21.57
N THR A 31 28.37 -4.57 -21.74
CA THR A 31 29.10 -5.20 -20.63
C THR A 31 30.31 -4.37 -20.22
N PHE A 32 30.96 -3.70 -21.17
CA PHE A 32 32.04 -2.76 -20.88
C PHE A 32 31.55 -1.51 -20.15
N ILE A 33 30.42 -0.94 -20.57
CA ILE A 33 29.83 0.22 -19.88
C ILE A 33 29.41 -0.17 -18.45
N GLN A 34 28.83 -1.35 -18.26
CA GLN A 34 28.46 -1.86 -16.94
C GLN A 34 29.68 -2.05 -16.03
N THR A 35 30.77 -2.62 -16.53
CA THR A 35 32.00 -2.77 -15.72
C THR A 35 32.59 -1.41 -15.35
N VAL A 36 32.67 -0.46 -16.29
CA VAL A 36 33.13 0.90 -16.02
C VAL A 36 32.25 1.58 -14.98
N PHE A 37 30.93 1.48 -15.11
CA PHE A 37 29.98 2.02 -14.13
C PHE A 37 30.22 1.43 -12.73
N ASN A 38 30.40 0.11 -12.64
CA ASN A 38 30.63 -0.57 -11.37
C ASN A 38 31.92 -0.09 -10.68
N TYR A 39 33.01 0.08 -11.44
CA TYR A 39 34.29 0.52 -10.86
C TYR A 39 34.36 2.03 -10.57
N VAL A 40 33.80 2.86 -11.45
CA VAL A 40 33.91 4.32 -11.36
C VAL A 40 32.86 4.93 -10.42
N ILE A 41 31.67 4.35 -10.36
CA ILE A 41 30.54 4.93 -9.62
C ILE A 41 30.12 4.02 -8.46
N ASP A 42 29.79 2.76 -8.71
CA ASP A 42 29.17 1.90 -7.68
C ASP A 42 30.14 1.58 -6.52
N ALA A 43 31.38 1.20 -6.83
CA ALA A 43 32.40 0.89 -5.84
C ALA A 43 32.72 2.07 -4.87
N PRO A 44 33.02 3.30 -5.34
CA PRO A 44 33.25 4.41 -4.42
C PRO A 44 31.99 4.82 -3.65
N VAL A 45 30.79 4.76 -4.24
CA VAL A 45 29.53 5.03 -3.54
C VAL A 45 29.29 4.01 -2.42
N THR A 46 29.56 2.73 -2.69
CA THR A 46 29.45 1.66 -1.70
C THR A 46 30.43 1.86 -0.55
N PHE A 47 31.68 2.25 -0.85
CA PHE A 47 32.66 2.59 0.18
C PHE A 47 32.20 3.74 1.10
N VAL A 48 31.65 4.82 0.53
CA VAL A 48 31.11 5.94 1.33
C VAL A 48 29.93 5.48 2.17
N ARG A 49 29.01 4.69 1.60
CA ARG A 49 27.88 4.10 2.33
C ARG A 49 28.36 3.27 3.52
N GLU A 50 29.32 2.37 3.34
CA GLU A 50 29.90 1.56 4.43
C GLU A 50 30.60 2.42 5.50
N TRP A 51 31.24 3.52 5.10
CA TRP A 51 31.82 4.47 6.05
C TRP A 51 30.74 5.15 6.89
N ILE A 52 29.63 5.59 6.29
CA ILE A 52 28.48 6.19 7.00
C ILE A 52 27.82 5.17 7.93
N GLU A 53 27.54 3.95 7.44
CA GLU A 53 26.95 2.87 8.23
C GLU A 53 27.81 2.54 9.46
N ARG A 54 29.14 2.53 9.33
CA ARG A 54 30.07 2.38 10.47
C ARG A 54 29.95 3.50 11.50
N GLN A 55 29.69 4.74 11.10
CA GLN A 55 29.47 5.83 12.06
C GLN A 55 28.09 5.73 12.70
N GLN A 56 27.05 5.41 11.93
CA GLN A 56 25.69 5.23 12.43
C GLN A 56 25.60 4.05 13.42
N ALA A 57 26.35 2.97 13.17
CA ALA A 57 26.42 1.82 14.05
C ALA A 57 26.99 2.15 15.45
N LYS A 58 27.86 3.17 15.55
CA LYS A 58 28.37 3.65 16.85
C LYS A 58 27.29 4.31 17.70
N ASN A 59 26.32 4.98 17.06
CA ASN A 59 25.26 5.74 17.70
C ASN A 59 23.87 5.25 17.25
N LYS A 60 23.55 3.97 17.51
CA LYS A 60 22.28 3.39 17.09
C LYS A 60 21.12 3.88 17.96
N SER A 61 20.22 4.67 17.37
CA SER A 61 18.96 5.08 17.99
C SER A 61 17.83 4.11 17.63
N TYR A 62 16.98 3.78 18.60
CA TYR A 62 15.79 2.96 18.40
C TYR A 62 14.54 3.84 18.32
N TYR A 63 13.62 3.49 17.44
CA TYR A 63 12.28 4.07 17.36
C TYR A 63 11.23 2.95 17.34
N TYR A 64 10.02 3.26 17.79
CA TYR A 64 8.92 2.30 17.89
C TYR A 64 7.72 2.79 17.09
N HIS A 65 6.99 1.86 16.50
CA HIS A 65 5.71 2.15 15.87
C HIS A 65 4.64 2.38 16.95
N GLN A 66 3.90 3.49 16.84
CA GLN A 66 2.85 3.83 17.79
C GLN A 66 1.67 2.87 17.65
N LYS A 67 1.24 2.26 18.76
CA LYS A 67 0.08 1.37 18.82
C LYS A 67 -1.06 2.07 19.54
N PHE A 68 -2.15 2.33 18.81
CA PHE A 68 -3.37 2.88 19.40
C PHE A 68 -4.28 1.74 19.87
N ARG A 69 -4.75 1.80 21.12
CA ARG A 69 -5.84 0.94 21.59
C ARG A 69 -7.15 1.34 20.94
N ARG A 70 -8.05 0.37 20.76
CA ARG A 70 -9.41 0.64 20.30
C ARG A 70 -10.21 1.35 21.39
N VAL A 71 -11.07 2.25 20.94
CA VAL A 71 -12.02 3.07 21.68
C VAL A 71 -13.42 2.66 21.19
N PRO A 72 -14.48 2.78 22.02
CA PRO A 72 -15.86 2.60 21.57
C PRO A 72 -16.17 3.44 20.32
N ASP A 73 -16.95 2.85 19.42
CA ASP A 73 -17.38 3.52 18.19
C ASP A 73 -18.58 4.45 18.46
N VAL A 74 -18.90 5.32 17.50
CA VAL A 74 -19.99 6.31 17.61
C VAL A 74 -21.37 5.68 17.89
N SER A 75 -21.57 4.41 17.53
CA SER A 75 -22.82 3.68 17.80
C SER A 75 -23.05 3.34 19.27
N GLU A 76 -21.98 3.28 20.07
CA GLU A 76 -22.05 2.92 21.49
C GLU A 76 -22.13 4.16 22.40
N CYS A 77 -21.78 5.33 21.87
CA CYS A 77 -21.83 6.58 22.60
C CYS A 77 -23.27 7.06 22.87
N LEU A 78 -23.51 7.59 24.07
CA LEU A 78 -24.76 8.23 24.43
C LEU A 78 -24.90 9.59 23.74
N GLU A 79 -26.14 9.96 23.40
CA GLU A 79 -26.43 11.28 22.84
C GLU A 79 -26.06 12.38 23.85
N GLY A 80 -25.31 13.39 23.39
CA GLY A 80 -24.80 14.49 24.24
C GLY A 80 -23.46 14.22 24.93
N ASP A 81 -22.90 13.00 24.89
CA ASP A 81 -21.57 12.73 25.42
C ASP A 81 -20.46 13.13 24.43
N TYR A 82 -20.02 14.39 24.55
CA TYR A 82 -18.98 14.95 23.67
C TYR A 82 -17.61 14.29 23.82
N LEU A 83 -17.29 13.72 24.99
CA LEU A 83 -15.99 13.08 25.20
C LEU A 83 -15.93 11.75 24.43
N CYS A 84 -16.98 10.94 24.54
CA CYS A 84 -17.10 9.70 23.77
C CYS A 84 -17.04 9.98 22.26
N PHE A 85 -17.80 10.98 21.79
CA PHE A 85 -17.77 11.35 20.37
C PHE A 85 -16.40 11.82 19.89
N TYR A 86 -15.67 12.59 20.71
CA TYR A 86 -14.34 13.07 20.36
C TYR A 86 -13.36 11.90 20.15
N GLU A 87 -13.33 10.93 21.07
CA GLU A 87 -12.43 9.78 20.97
C GLU A 87 -12.82 8.87 19.79
N ALA A 88 -14.11 8.62 19.59
CA ALA A 88 -14.62 7.83 18.48
C ALA A 88 -14.34 8.49 17.12
N GLU A 89 -14.50 9.81 17.01
CA GLU A 89 -14.13 10.55 15.80
C GLU A 89 -12.62 10.51 15.53
N ALA A 90 -11.79 10.60 16.58
CA ALA A 90 -10.34 10.47 16.44
C ALA A 90 -9.93 9.07 15.95
N GLN A 91 -10.59 8.01 16.42
CA GLN A 91 -10.41 6.64 15.92
C GLN A 91 -10.77 6.56 14.44
N TRP A 92 -11.98 7.02 14.07
CA TRP A 92 -12.44 6.99 12.68
C TRP A 92 -11.53 7.75 11.73
N ARG A 93 -11.00 8.92 12.14
CA ARG A 93 -10.04 9.69 11.32
C ARG A 93 -8.75 8.92 11.08
N ARG A 94 -8.22 8.23 12.11
CA ARG A 94 -7.03 7.39 11.96
C ARG A 94 -7.31 6.21 11.03
N ASP A 95 -8.42 5.50 11.22
CA ASP A 95 -8.76 4.35 10.39
C ASP A 95 -8.98 4.77 8.92
N ARG A 96 -9.58 5.95 8.67
CA ARG A 96 -9.69 6.52 7.32
C ARG A 96 -8.34 6.79 6.66
N LEU A 97 -7.37 7.32 7.41
CA LEU A 97 -6.00 7.53 6.91
C LEU A 97 -5.30 6.20 6.61
N VAL A 98 -5.49 5.19 7.47
CA VAL A 98 -4.96 3.85 7.23
C VAL A 98 -5.56 3.23 5.98
N ASP A 99 -6.87 3.33 5.79
CA ASP A 99 -7.55 2.81 4.60
C ASP A 99 -7.11 3.52 3.31
N GLN A 100 -6.80 4.82 3.38
CA GLN A 100 -6.17 5.54 2.25
C GLN A 100 -4.83 4.94 1.87
N GLN A 101 -3.99 4.63 2.87
CA GLN A 101 -2.70 3.98 2.63
C GLN A 101 -2.86 2.55 2.11
N ILE A 102 -3.89 1.82 2.55
CA ILE A 102 -4.19 0.48 2.01
C ILE A 102 -4.51 0.56 0.51
N VAL A 103 -5.33 1.53 0.08
CA VAL A 103 -5.63 1.74 -1.34
C VAL A 103 -4.36 2.09 -2.11
N GLU A 104 -3.51 2.95 -1.56
CA GLU A 104 -2.27 3.36 -2.23
C GLU A 104 -1.27 2.19 -2.36
N ILE A 105 -1.11 1.37 -1.33
CA ILE A 105 -0.26 0.16 -1.39
C ILE A 105 -0.74 -0.79 -2.51
N VAL A 106 -2.06 -1.02 -2.63
CA VAL A 106 -2.60 -1.88 -3.68
C VAL A 106 -2.42 -1.26 -5.07
N ARG A 107 -2.49 0.08 -5.18
CA ARG A 107 -2.17 0.81 -6.41
C ARG A 107 -0.68 0.68 -6.78
N GLU A 108 0.23 0.81 -5.82
CA GLU A 108 1.66 0.61 -6.02
C GLU A 108 1.98 -0.79 -6.53
N ARG A 109 1.33 -1.83 -5.98
CA ARG A 109 1.46 -3.20 -6.47
C ARG A 109 1.11 -3.31 -7.94
N LEU A 110 -0.08 -2.83 -8.33
CA LEU A 110 -0.53 -2.83 -9.72
C LEU A 110 0.46 -2.08 -10.62
N GLY A 111 0.99 -0.94 -10.16
CA GLY A 111 2.02 -0.18 -10.88
C GLY A 111 3.31 -0.97 -11.06
N ALA A 112 3.79 -1.63 -10.00
CA ALA A 112 4.98 -2.46 -10.03
C ALA A 112 4.81 -3.68 -10.95
N CYS A 113 3.64 -4.31 -10.94
CA CYS A 113 3.31 -5.44 -11.80
C CYS A 113 3.27 -5.05 -13.28
N LYS A 114 2.60 -3.94 -13.63
CA LYS A 114 2.63 -3.39 -15.00
C LYS A 114 4.04 -3.12 -15.49
N GLN A 115 4.88 -2.51 -14.65
CA GLN A 115 6.28 -2.22 -15.00
C GLN A 115 7.11 -3.49 -15.20
N ARG A 116 6.86 -4.55 -14.43
CA ARG A 116 7.58 -5.83 -14.53
C ARG A 116 7.18 -6.63 -15.76
N GLU A 117 5.89 -6.66 -16.09
CA GLU A 117 5.34 -7.52 -17.15
C GLU A 117 5.41 -6.88 -18.55
N GLY A 118 5.49 -5.55 -18.62
CA GLY A 118 5.62 -4.81 -19.88
C GLY A 118 4.49 -5.13 -20.86
N PRO A 119 4.77 -5.74 -22.03
CA PRO A 119 3.75 -5.99 -23.05
C PRO A 119 2.65 -6.97 -22.60
N ASN A 120 2.97 -7.92 -21.70
CA ASN A 120 2.04 -8.97 -21.26
C ASN A 120 1.23 -8.58 -20.00
N GLN A 121 1.21 -7.30 -19.66
CA GLN A 121 0.60 -6.77 -18.43
C GLN A 121 -0.89 -7.12 -18.25
N PHE A 122 -1.63 -7.30 -19.35
CA PHE A 122 -3.08 -7.52 -19.25
C PHE A 122 -3.44 -8.95 -18.82
N GLN A 123 -2.57 -9.92 -19.07
CA GLN A 123 -2.83 -11.32 -18.75
C GLN A 123 -2.30 -11.68 -17.36
N ASN A 124 -1.06 -11.29 -17.07
CA ASN A 124 -0.38 -11.72 -15.86
C ASN A 124 -0.79 -10.86 -14.64
N CYS A 125 -1.11 -9.57 -14.84
CA CYS A 125 -1.51 -8.65 -13.78
C CYS A 125 -3.01 -8.66 -13.40
N ALA A 126 -3.81 -9.59 -13.95
CA ALA A 126 -5.25 -9.59 -13.77
C ALA A 126 -5.69 -9.64 -12.29
N LYS A 127 -4.98 -10.44 -11.47
CA LYS A 127 -5.27 -10.58 -10.03
C LYS A 127 -5.11 -9.28 -9.26
N GLU A 128 -4.06 -8.52 -9.54
CA GLU A 128 -3.82 -7.25 -8.84
C GLU A 128 -4.81 -6.17 -9.28
N ALA A 129 -5.21 -6.18 -10.55
CA ALA A 129 -6.25 -5.29 -11.05
C ALA A 129 -7.60 -5.57 -10.38
N GLU A 130 -7.96 -6.85 -10.20
CA GLU A 130 -9.16 -7.25 -9.48
C GLU A 130 -9.10 -6.82 -8.01
N GLN A 131 -7.96 -7.03 -7.33
CA GLN A 131 -7.76 -6.59 -5.96
C GLN A 131 -7.93 -5.07 -5.82
N LEU A 132 -7.37 -4.29 -6.74
CA LEU A 132 -7.56 -2.84 -6.74
C LEU A 132 -9.02 -2.46 -6.92
N ALA A 133 -9.74 -3.12 -7.86
CA ALA A 133 -11.16 -2.89 -8.07
C ALA A 133 -11.99 -3.18 -6.81
N GLN A 134 -11.72 -4.28 -6.11
CA GLN A 134 -12.41 -4.64 -4.87
C GLN A 134 -12.13 -3.63 -3.75
N VAL A 135 -10.86 -3.28 -3.53
CA VAL A 135 -10.45 -2.37 -2.46
C VAL A 135 -10.95 -0.94 -2.72
N THR A 136 -10.85 -0.46 -3.96
CA THR A 136 -11.39 0.87 -4.34
C THR A 136 -12.91 0.93 -4.23
N LYS A 137 -13.62 -0.14 -4.62
CA LYS A 137 -15.07 -0.24 -4.43
C LYS A 137 -15.42 -0.19 -2.94
N ALA A 138 -14.76 -0.98 -2.10
CA ALA A 138 -14.98 -0.97 -0.65
C ALA A 138 -14.69 0.40 -0.01
N TYR A 139 -13.61 1.06 -0.43
CA TYR A 139 -13.25 2.40 0.03
C TYR A 139 -14.28 3.45 -0.40
N GLN A 140 -14.70 3.44 -1.68
CA GLN A 140 -15.73 4.35 -2.20
C GLN A 140 -17.08 4.13 -1.51
N GLU A 141 -17.43 2.88 -1.27
CA GLU A 141 -18.62 2.53 -0.52
C GLU A 141 -18.55 3.09 0.91
N ARG A 142 -17.46 2.90 1.63
CA ARG A 142 -17.31 3.37 3.02
C ARG A 142 -17.23 4.90 3.12
N TYR A 143 -16.40 5.53 2.29
CA TYR A 143 -16.03 6.94 2.42
C TYR A 143 -16.50 7.88 1.31
N GLY A 144 -17.08 7.35 0.24
CA GLY A 144 -17.63 8.16 -0.85
C GLY A 144 -18.75 9.09 -0.37
N ASP A 145 -18.86 10.26 -0.99
CA ASP A 145 -19.96 11.22 -0.81
C ASP A 145 -20.19 11.73 0.62
N LEU A 146 -19.23 11.54 1.53
CA LEU A 146 -19.27 12.09 2.90
C LEU A 146 -19.09 13.62 2.94
N GLY A 147 -18.68 14.23 1.82
CA GLY A 147 -18.35 15.65 1.73
C GLY A 147 -17.03 16.03 2.41
N VAL A 148 -16.72 17.33 2.39
CA VAL A 148 -15.47 17.88 2.98
C VAL A 148 -15.46 17.72 4.51
N HIS A 149 -16.62 17.91 5.15
CA HIS A 149 -16.80 17.75 6.60
C HIS A 149 -17.29 16.35 6.99
N GLY A 150 -16.85 15.31 6.26
CA GLY A 150 -17.18 13.93 6.55
C GLY A 150 -16.70 13.50 7.93
N ASN A 151 -17.62 13.03 8.76
CA ASN A 151 -17.37 12.60 10.15
C ASN A 151 -17.82 11.15 10.36
N ALA A 152 -17.47 10.58 11.51
CA ALA A 152 -17.89 9.23 11.89
C ALA A 152 -19.43 9.09 11.92
N ARG A 153 -20.15 10.15 12.33
CA ARG A 153 -21.63 10.19 12.32
C ARG A 153 -22.22 10.09 10.92
N THR A 154 -21.68 10.82 9.94
CA THR A 154 -22.18 10.77 8.56
C THR A 154 -21.86 9.42 7.91
N CYS A 155 -20.71 8.83 8.25
CA CYS A 155 -20.36 7.46 7.88
C CYS A 155 -21.38 6.44 8.42
N LEU A 156 -21.76 6.56 9.70
CA LEU A 156 -22.77 5.69 10.31
C LEU A 156 -24.14 5.85 9.66
N MET A 157 -24.56 7.08 9.34
CA MET A 157 -25.83 7.30 8.64
C MET A 157 -25.81 6.71 7.24
N LYS A 158 -24.72 6.86 6.49
CA LYS A 158 -24.54 6.22 5.17
C LYS A 158 -24.65 4.69 5.27
N GLN A 159 -24.02 4.10 6.29
CA GLN A 159 -24.08 2.66 6.54
C GLN A 159 -25.53 2.21 6.82
N LYS A 160 -26.26 2.94 7.66
CA LYS A 160 -27.68 2.67 7.93
C LYS A 160 -28.54 2.72 6.67
N HIS A 161 -28.36 3.74 5.82
CA HIS A 161 -29.08 3.84 4.55
C HIS A 161 -28.86 2.61 3.67
N ARG A 162 -27.60 2.17 3.53
CA ARG A 162 -27.26 0.97 2.77
C ARG A 162 -27.92 -0.29 3.35
N MET A 163 -27.86 -0.48 4.66
CA MET A 163 -28.47 -1.66 5.29
C MET A 163 -29.98 -1.71 5.05
N ILE A 164 -30.66 -0.55 5.10
CA ILE A 164 -32.09 -0.46 4.79
C ILE A 164 -32.36 -0.80 3.32
N GLU A 165 -31.54 -0.33 2.39
CA GLU A 165 -31.65 -0.66 0.96
C GLU A 165 -31.43 -2.13 0.69
N GLU A 166 -30.43 -2.75 1.32
CA GLU A 166 -30.15 -4.18 1.23
C GLU A 166 -31.32 -5.01 1.77
N MET A 167 -31.89 -4.62 2.91
CA MET A 167 -33.07 -5.28 3.47
C MET A 167 -34.28 -5.20 2.52
N LYS A 168 -34.54 -4.04 1.92
CA LYS A 168 -35.62 -3.87 0.94
C LYS A 168 -35.39 -4.70 -0.32
N ALA A 169 -34.15 -4.76 -0.80
CA ALA A 169 -33.79 -5.55 -1.97
C ALA A 169 -33.97 -7.06 -1.70
N GLN A 170 -33.64 -7.53 -0.50
CA GLN A 170 -33.86 -8.92 -0.08
C GLN A 170 -35.36 -9.25 0.03
N GLU A 171 -36.16 -8.35 0.60
CA GLU A 171 -37.61 -8.53 0.70
C GLU A 171 -38.24 -8.65 -0.70
N ASN A 172 -37.90 -7.74 -1.61
CA ASN A 172 -38.37 -7.77 -3.00
C ASN A 172 -37.89 -8.99 -3.80
N ALA A 173 -36.73 -9.56 -3.45
CA ALA A 173 -36.21 -10.77 -4.09
C ALA A 173 -36.84 -12.06 -3.52
N SER A 174 -37.46 -11.98 -2.34
CA SER A 174 -38.17 -13.09 -1.69
C SER A 174 -39.67 -13.15 -2.01
N GLN A 175 -40.21 -12.08 -2.59
CA GLN A 175 -41.56 -11.99 -3.16
C GLN A 175 -41.58 -12.45 -4.61
#